data_AF-B2FPK9-F1
#
_entry.id   AF-B2FPK9-F1
#
_cell.length_a   1.000
_cell.length_b   1.000
_cell.length_c   1.000
_cell.angle_alpha   90.00
_cell.angle_beta   90.00
_cell.angle_gamma   90.00
#
_symmetry.space_group_name_H-M   'P 1'
#
loop_
_entity.id
_entity.type
_entity.pdbx_description
1 polymer ?
#
loop_
_entity_poly.entity_id
_entity_poly.type
_entity_poly.pdbx_seq_one_letter_code
_entity_poly.pdbx_strand_id
1 'polypeptide(L)'
;MQDMTHQQVSLALATGLGLALAASVSAQERTPPAPHCMDAVGVQEVEQASPRSIALRAASGQAFRIDFNEDCPGVRGATSLKLEAPAGWACGRPSERVVVDGRRCTISAVTPLQNRDYASVARDSDRLRTATLPAVTIRERKEVRRSFGGSPSYCFATRNVRAWSSDPQGMLVETNPRRNGGHRYYRVELGSHCRQLDRAPQLSFHSGLQNGLICGNPGDRIMTAEFETDDLRGESIAPLPQYTRGSCTIQAVYPASSQASN
;
A
#
# COMPACT_ATOMS: atom_id res chain seq x y z
N MET A 1 41.53 48.01 -60.30
CA MET A 1 40.57 48.00 -61.41
C MET A 1 40.43 46.55 -61.83
N GLN A 2 39.24 45.95 -61.60
CA GLN A 2 38.66 44.69 -62.14
C GLN A 2 39.63 43.48 -62.33
N ASP A 3 39.39 42.26 -61.82
CA ASP A 3 38.28 41.39 -62.22
C ASP A 3 38.34 39.99 -61.55
N MET A 4 37.15 39.37 -61.45
CA MET A 4 36.79 37.94 -61.61
C MET A 4 37.34 36.80 -60.70
N THR A 5 36.43 36.34 -59.82
CA THR A 5 35.80 34.99 -59.75
C THR A 5 36.61 33.70 -60.01
N HIS A 6 36.65 32.80 -59.01
CA HIS A 6 35.96 31.49 -58.94
C HIS A 6 36.58 30.64 -57.80
N GLN A 7 35.85 30.40 -56.72
CA GLN A 7 35.07 29.17 -56.46
C GLN A 7 35.93 27.99 -56.02
N GLN A 8 35.87 27.63 -54.74
CA GLN A 8 35.72 26.24 -54.34
C GLN A 8 35.16 26.09 -52.91
N VAL A 9 34.22 25.17 -52.84
CA VAL A 9 33.33 24.78 -51.75
C VAL A 9 34.10 23.94 -50.73
N SER A 10 33.87 24.17 -49.43
CA SER A 10 33.94 23.12 -48.41
C SER A 10 33.11 23.53 -47.19
N LEU A 11 31.85 23.09 -47.20
CA LEU A 11 30.96 23.05 -46.03
C LEU A 11 31.49 21.98 -45.07
N ALA A 12 32.00 22.39 -43.91
CA ALA A 12 32.20 21.52 -42.77
C ALA A 12 31.17 21.88 -41.69
N LEU A 13 29.99 21.27 -41.76
CA LEU A 13 29.00 21.23 -40.69
C LEU A 13 29.53 20.28 -39.60
N ALA A 14 30.17 20.82 -38.56
CA ALA A 14 30.38 20.09 -37.32
C ALA A 14 29.17 20.32 -36.41
N THR A 15 28.26 19.35 -36.43
CA THR A 15 27.11 19.22 -35.52
C THR A 15 27.57 19.26 -34.06
N GLY A 16 27.21 20.34 -33.35
CA GLY A 16 27.30 20.40 -31.90
C GLY A 16 26.31 19.41 -31.29
N LEU A 17 26.81 18.28 -30.77
CA LEU A 17 26.06 17.42 -29.88
C LEU A 17 25.88 18.15 -28.55
N GLY A 18 24.78 18.87 -28.42
CA GLY A 18 24.31 19.33 -27.12
C GLY A 18 23.87 18.11 -26.30
N LEU A 19 24.75 17.61 -25.42
CA LEU A 19 24.33 16.71 -24.34
C LEU A 19 23.38 17.50 -23.42
N ALA A 20 22.09 17.35 -23.65
CA ALA A 20 21.08 17.66 -22.65
C ALA A 20 21.26 16.64 -21.51
N LEU A 21 22.04 17.01 -20.50
CA LEU A 21 22.00 16.37 -19.19
C LEU A 21 20.59 16.56 -18.64
N ALA A 22 19.72 15.59 -18.88
CA ALA A 22 18.52 15.41 -18.08
C ALA A 22 18.97 15.13 -16.65
N ALA A 23 19.10 16.19 -15.84
CA ALA A 23 19.27 16.06 -14.42
C ALA A 23 18.00 15.42 -13.86
N SER A 24 18.06 14.11 -13.65
CA SER A 24 17.13 13.40 -12.77
C SER A 24 17.20 14.12 -11.42
N VAL A 25 16.16 14.90 -11.09
CA VAL A 25 15.97 15.40 -9.73
C VAL A 25 15.66 14.18 -8.88
N SER A 26 16.71 13.48 -8.43
CA SER A 26 16.62 12.58 -7.30
C SER A 26 16.18 13.45 -6.13
N ALA A 27 14.94 13.26 -5.67
CA ALA A 27 14.48 13.89 -4.44
C ALA A 27 15.51 13.55 -3.35
N GLN A 28 16.33 14.52 -2.97
CA GLN A 28 17.38 14.32 -1.98
C GLN A 28 16.69 13.88 -0.70
N GLU A 29 16.97 12.64 -0.28
CA GLU A 29 16.34 12.08 0.91
C GLU A 29 16.74 12.96 2.11
N ARG A 30 15.76 13.70 2.65
CA ARG A 30 16.01 14.63 3.74
C ARG A 30 16.20 13.83 5.02
N THR A 31 17.24 14.14 5.80
CA THR A 31 17.48 13.46 7.07
C THR A 31 16.56 14.01 8.17
N PRO A 32 15.78 13.16 8.86
CA PRO A 32 14.92 13.62 9.94
C PRO A 32 15.75 14.10 11.14
N PRO A 33 15.34 15.18 11.83
CA PRO A 33 16.08 15.69 12.99
C PRO A 33 15.98 14.78 14.22
N ALA A 34 14.98 13.89 14.28
CA ALA A 34 14.87 12.82 15.27
C ALA A 34 14.06 11.64 14.71
N PRO A 35 14.16 10.42 15.26
CA PRO A 35 13.50 9.23 14.70
C PRO A 35 11.97 9.30 14.61
N HIS A 36 11.34 10.11 15.46
CA HIS A 36 9.88 10.30 15.47
C HIS A 36 9.42 11.43 14.54
N CYS A 37 10.34 12.21 13.97
CA CYS A 37 10.00 13.32 13.11
C CYS A 37 9.62 12.85 11.71
N MET A 38 8.48 13.32 11.24
CA MET A 38 7.93 13.02 9.92
C MET A 38 8.23 14.17 8.95
N ASP A 39 8.56 13.85 7.69
CA ASP A 39 8.64 14.85 6.63
C ASP A 39 7.25 15.37 6.27
N ALA A 40 7.01 16.66 6.51
CA ALA A 40 5.73 17.32 6.27
C ALA A 40 5.45 17.63 4.80
N VAL A 41 6.47 17.59 3.94
CA VAL A 41 6.35 17.84 2.51
C VAL A 41 6.02 16.55 1.75
N GLY A 42 6.57 15.43 2.21
CA GLY A 42 6.44 14.12 1.56
C GLY A 42 5.25 13.30 2.05
N VAL A 43 4.06 13.86 2.24
CA VAL A 43 2.87 13.09 2.64
C VAL A 43 2.25 12.41 1.42
N GLN A 44 2.13 11.07 1.43
CA GLN A 44 1.55 10.29 0.32
C GLN A 44 0.10 9.88 0.59
N GLU A 45 -0.20 9.43 1.81
CA GLU A 45 -1.52 8.91 2.17
C GLU A 45 -1.96 9.48 3.52
N VAL A 46 -3.27 9.75 3.67
CA VAL A 46 -3.87 10.28 4.90
C VAL A 46 -5.13 9.52 5.25
N GLU A 47 -5.21 9.09 6.50
CA GLU A 47 -6.30 8.30 7.03
C GLU A 47 -6.80 8.90 8.35
N GLN A 48 -8.12 9.03 8.50
CA GLN A 48 -8.71 9.50 9.76
C GLN A 48 -8.91 8.32 10.70
N ALA A 49 -8.14 8.29 11.79
CA ALA A 49 -8.24 7.27 12.83
C ALA A 49 -9.35 7.61 13.85
N SER A 50 -9.44 8.88 14.23
CA SER A 50 -10.48 9.40 15.12
C SER A 50 -10.66 10.92 14.89
N PRO A 51 -11.62 11.59 15.55
CA PRO A 51 -11.63 13.04 15.59
C PRO A 51 -10.34 13.65 16.15
N ARG A 52 -9.60 12.95 17.03
CA ARG A 52 -8.37 13.46 17.65
C ARG A 52 -7.07 12.98 17.03
N SER A 53 -7.13 12.14 16.01
CA SER A 53 -5.91 11.59 15.43
C SER A 53 -6.06 11.16 13.97
N ILE A 54 -4.95 11.27 13.26
CA ILE A 54 -4.81 10.80 11.87
C ILE A 54 -3.59 9.90 11.75
N ALA A 55 -3.63 9.02 10.76
CA ALA A 55 -2.48 8.25 10.33
C ALA A 55 -2.02 8.76 8.96
N LEU A 56 -0.71 8.93 8.80
CA LEU A 56 -0.09 9.42 7.58
C LEU A 56 0.96 8.43 7.09
N ARG A 57 1.13 8.33 5.77
CA ARG A 57 2.28 7.66 5.17
C ARG A 57 3.21 8.70 4.55
N ALA A 58 4.47 8.71 5.00
CA ALA A 58 5.51 9.54 4.43
C ALA A 58 6.02 8.97 3.10
N ALA A 59 6.76 9.77 2.34
CA ALA A 59 7.29 9.38 1.04
C ALA A 59 8.31 8.23 1.12
N SER A 60 8.97 8.08 2.27
CA SER A 60 9.83 6.94 2.61
C SER A 60 9.04 5.63 2.80
N GLY A 61 7.71 5.69 2.82
CA GLY A 61 6.84 4.55 3.12
C GLY A 61 6.58 4.34 4.61
N GLN A 62 7.31 5.01 5.52
CA GLN A 62 7.07 4.93 6.96
C GLN A 62 5.72 5.57 7.31
N ALA A 63 4.94 4.90 8.15
CA ALA A 63 3.69 5.43 8.68
C ALA A 63 3.92 6.18 10.00
N PHE A 64 3.10 7.20 10.25
CA PHE A 64 3.10 7.99 11.48
C PHE A 64 1.67 8.22 11.95
N ARG A 65 1.47 8.32 13.26
CA ARG A 65 0.26 8.86 13.87
C ARG A 65 0.52 10.30 14.29
N ILE A 66 -0.42 11.18 13.94
CA ILE A 66 -0.47 12.55 14.47
C ILE A 66 -1.69 12.63 15.38
N ASP A 67 -1.44 13.00 16.63
CA ASP A 67 -2.47 13.28 17.61
C ASP A 67 -2.69 14.81 17.67
N PHE A 68 -3.93 15.24 17.89
CA PHE A 68 -4.33 16.64 17.99
C PHE A 68 -4.64 17.02 19.44
N ASN A 69 -4.51 18.30 19.77
CA ASN A 69 -4.97 18.80 21.09
C ASN A 69 -6.49 18.87 21.18
N GLU A 70 -7.16 19.12 20.05
CA GLU A 70 -8.60 19.29 19.92
C GLU A 70 -9.17 18.42 18.80
N ASP A 71 -10.49 18.25 18.78
CA ASP A 71 -11.17 17.46 17.76
C ASP A 71 -10.99 18.12 16.37
N CYS A 72 -10.37 17.38 15.48
CA CYS A 72 -10.17 17.69 14.08
C CYS A 72 -10.81 16.60 13.18
N PRO A 73 -12.14 16.51 13.11
CA PRO A 73 -12.82 15.60 12.19
C PRO A 73 -12.71 16.08 10.74
N GLY A 74 -12.93 15.18 9.78
CA GLY A 74 -13.04 15.48 8.34
C GLY A 74 -11.72 15.52 7.58
N VAL A 75 -10.59 15.13 8.19
CA VAL A 75 -9.25 15.30 7.60
C VAL A 75 -9.08 14.51 6.30
N ARG A 76 -9.53 13.24 6.27
CA ARG A 76 -9.38 12.37 5.10
C ARG A 76 -10.23 12.82 3.90
N GLY A 77 -11.39 13.43 4.17
CA GLY A 77 -12.31 13.91 3.14
C GLY A 77 -12.05 15.35 2.69
N ALA A 78 -11.01 15.99 3.23
CA ALA A 78 -10.72 17.39 2.96
C ALA A 78 -10.28 17.60 1.51
N THR A 79 -10.64 18.76 0.96
CA THR A 79 -10.22 19.13 -0.41
C THR A 79 -8.77 19.60 -0.42
N SER A 80 -8.33 20.21 0.68
CA SER A 80 -6.98 20.71 0.88
C SER A 80 -6.46 20.29 2.25
N LEU A 81 -5.25 19.74 2.26
CA LEU A 81 -4.56 19.32 3.46
C LEU A 81 -3.10 19.74 3.38
N LYS A 82 -2.62 20.41 4.43
CA LYS A 82 -1.23 20.84 4.55
C LYS A 82 -0.73 20.60 5.97
N LEU A 83 0.44 19.99 6.10
CA LEU A 83 1.15 19.89 7.37
C LEU A 83 2.08 21.10 7.50
N GLU A 84 1.73 22.03 8.38
CA GLU A 84 2.54 23.21 8.67
C GLU A 84 3.46 22.92 9.85
N ALA A 85 4.72 22.63 9.52
CA ALA A 85 5.74 22.32 10.50
C ALA A 85 7.03 23.13 10.23
N PRO A 86 7.72 23.64 11.26
CA PRO A 86 8.98 24.35 11.09
C PRO A 86 10.01 23.49 10.34
N ALA A 87 10.74 24.10 9.39
CA ALA A 87 11.69 23.42 8.51
C ALA A 87 11.12 22.21 7.72
N GLY A 88 9.80 22.08 7.63
CA GLY A 88 9.12 20.98 6.97
C GLY A 88 9.21 19.65 7.74
N TRP A 89 9.44 19.66 9.05
CA TRP A 89 9.50 18.45 9.88
C TRP A 89 8.47 18.51 11.00
N ALA A 90 7.53 17.58 11.02
CA ALA A 90 6.57 17.44 12.09
C ALA A 90 7.12 16.49 13.16
N CYS A 91 7.39 17.03 14.35
CA CYS A 91 7.99 16.32 15.48
C CYS A 91 7.10 16.33 16.73
N GLY A 92 5.89 16.89 16.66
CA GLY A 92 4.98 17.05 17.81
C GLY A 92 5.18 18.34 18.59
N ARG A 93 5.73 19.39 17.95
CA ARG A 93 5.94 20.68 18.64
C ARG A 93 4.64 21.51 18.67
N PRO A 94 4.42 22.36 19.70
CA PRO A 94 3.21 23.20 19.80
C PRO A 94 3.00 24.17 18.64
N SER A 95 4.06 24.52 17.90
CA SER A 95 3.98 25.39 16.73
C SER A 95 3.50 24.67 15.46
N GLU A 96 3.43 23.34 15.49
CA GLU A 96 3.04 22.50 14.36
C GLU A 96 1.53 22.32 14.30
N ARG A 97 0.99 22.29 13.08
CA ARG A 97 -0.46 22.22 12.84
C ARG A 97 -0.77 21.52 11.53
N VAL A 98 -1.88 20.81 11.49
CA VAL A 98 -2.49 20.35 10.24
C VAL A 98 -3.52 21.39 9.83
N VAL A 99 -3.42 21.89 8.60
CA VAL A 99 -4.40 22.79 8.00
C VAL A 99 -5.29 21.98 7.07
N VAL A 100 -6.59 21.97 7.36
CA VAL A 100 -7.63 21.16 6.71
C VAL A 100 -8.70 22.12 6.19
N ASP A 101 -8.79 22.34 4.89
CA ASP A 101 -9.75 23.27 4.29
C ASP A 101 -9.76 24.66 4.98
N GLY A 102 -8.56 25.15 5.30
CA GLY A 102 -8.33 26.43 6.00
C GLY A 102 -8.48 26.37 7.53
N ARG A 103 -9.08 25.32 8.09
CA ARG A 103 -9.15 25.10 9.55
C ARG A 103 -7.83 24.56 10.08
N ARG A 104 -7.37 25.09 11.21
CA ARG A 104 -6.10 24.73 11.84
C ARG A 104 -6.34 23.76 12.98
N CYS A 105 -5.67 22.62 12.95
CA CYS A 105 -5.69 21.61 13.99
C CYS A 105 -4.29 21.50 14.61
N THR A 106 -4.17 21.88 15.88
CA THR A 106 -2.88 21.90 16.58
C THR A 106 -2.43 20.48 16.91
N ILE A 107 -1.16 20.19 16.65
CA ILE A 107 -0.58 18.87 16.89
C ILE A 107 -0.17 18.77 18.36
N SER A 108 -0.47 17.63 18.98
CA SER A 108 -0.07 17.28 20.34
C SER A 108 1.07 16.27 20.36
N ALA A 109 1.11 15.34 19.40
CA ALA A 109 2.18 14.36 19.28
C ALA A 109 2.33 13.85 17.84
N VAL A 110 3.55 13.42 17.51
CA VAL A 110 3.86 12.67 16.29
C VAL A 110 4.62 11.42 16.69
N THR A 111 4.08 10.26 16.32
CA THR A 111 4.63 8.96 16.74
C THR A 111 4.75 8.04 15.52
N PRO A 112 5.87 7.33 15.31
CA PRO A 112 5.96 6.29 14.30
C PRO A 112 4.87 5.24 14.49
N LEU A 113 4.28 4.78 13.39
CA LEU A 113 3.21 3.79 13.37
C LEU A 113 3.67 2.56 12.58
N GLN A 114 3.33 1.37 13.08
CA GLN A 114 3.62 0.13 12.35
C GLN A 114 2.70 -0.02 11.14
N ASN A 115 3.17 -0.70 10.09
CA ASN A 115 2.37 -0.91 8.87
C ASN A 115 1.05 -1.66 9.16
N ARG A 116 1.08 -2.60 10.10
CA ARG A 116 -0.11 -3.32 10.59
C ARG A 116 -1.17 -2.36 11.12
N ASP A 117 -0.75 -1.45 12.01
CA ASP A 117 -1.67 -0.51 12.66
C ASP A 117 -2.19 0.51 11.65
N TYR A 118 -1.33 0.98 10.75
CA TYR A 118 -1.75 1.83 9.63
C TYR A 118 -2.82 1.15 8.76
N ALA A 119 -2.60 -0.11 8.37
CA ALA A 119 -3.55 -0.87 7.56
C ALA A 119 -4.90 -1.04 8.27
N SER A 120 -4.90 -1.26 9.58
CA SER A 120 -6.13 -1.29 10.38
C SER A 120 -6.86 0.04 10.33
N VAL A 121 -6.15 1.16 10.57
CA VAL A 121 -6.72 2.51 10.53
C VAL A 121 -7.30 2.82 9.14
N ALA A 122 -6.56 2.54 8.07
CA ALA A 122 -7.00 2.77 6.70
C ALA A 122 -8.29 2.00 6.37
N ARG A 123 -8.32 0.71 6.75
CA ARG A 123 -9.48 -0.16 6.55
C ARG A 123 -10.69 0.33 7.34
N ASP A 124 -10.52 0.70 8.60
CA ASP A 124 -11.63 1.16 9.45
C ASP A 124 -12.14 2.54 8.98
N SER A 125 -11.24 3.42 8.54
CA SER A 125 -11.61 4.68 7.90
C SER A 125 -12.44 4.46 6.61
N ASP A 126 -12.07 3.48 5.77
CA ASP A 126 -12.82 3.17 4.55
C ASP A 126 -14.20 2.57 4.82
N ARG A 127 -14.34 1.78 5.90
CA ARG A 127 -15.64 1.25 6.35
C ARG A 127 -16.58 2.36 6.76
N LEU A 128 -16.10 3.33 7.53
CA LEU A 128 -16.90 4.48 7.95
C LEU A 128 -17.42 5.29 6.76
N ARG A 129 -16.61 5.47 5.71
CA ARG A 129 -17.01 6.14 4.47
C ARG A 129 -18.03 5.33 3.64
N THR A 130 -17.88 4.01 3.61
CA THR A 130 -18.81 3.15 2.84
C THR A 130 -20.19 3.11 3.49
N ALA A 131 -20.26 3.16 4.82
CA ALA A 131 -21.51 3.17 5.58
C ALA A 131 -22.36 4.44 5.36
N THR A 132 -21.77 5.54 4.89
CA THR A 132 -22.47 6.82 4.69
C THR A 132 -23.02 7.02 3.28
N LEU A 133 -22.89 6.04 2.37
CA LEU A 133 -23.49 6.15 1.04
C LEU A 133 -25.02 5.98 1.14
N PRO A 134 -25.83 6.92 0.62
CA PRO A 134 -27.28 6.79 0.58
C PRO A 134 -27.71 5.49 -0.11
N ALA A 135 -28.81 4.88 0.33
CA ALA A 135 -29.37 3.70 -0.33
C ALA A 135 -29.65 4.01 -1.81
N VAL A 136 -28.91 3.37 -2.72
CA VAL A 136 -29.06 3.60 -4.17
C VAL A 136 -30.12 2.64 -4.71
N THR A 137 -31.19 3.19 -5.31
CA THR A 137 -32.13 2.41 -6.12
C THR A 137 -31.47 2.10 -7.47
N ILE A 138 -31.17 0.83 -7.74
CA ILE A 138 -30.50 0.42 -8.98
C ILE A 138 -31.47 0.58 -10.17
N ARG A 139 -31.29 1.65 -10.96
CA ARG A 139 -31.88 1.80 -12.28
C ARG A 139 -30.75 1.80 -13.31
N GLU A 140 -30.67 0.71 -14.06
CA GLU A 140 -29.75 0.43 -15.17
C GLU A 140 -28.23 0.39 -14.88
N ARG A 141 -27.59 -0.59 -15.51
CA ARG A 141 -26.18 -0.99 -15.34
C ARG A 141 -25.33 -0.31 -16.40
N LYS A 142 -24.98 0.95 -16.24
CA LYS A 142 -23.95 1.58 -17.08
C LYS A 142 -23.25 2.75 -16.39
N GLU A 143 -22.39 2.42 -15.45
CA GLU A 143 -21.24 3.24 -15.09
C GLU A 143 -20.18 2.31 -14.51
N VAL A 144 -18.92 2.50 -14.91
CA VAL A 144 -17.77 1.69 -14.52
C VAL A 144 -17.77 1.57 -13.00
N ARG A 145 -18.21 0.42 -12.49
CA ARG A 145 -18.24 0.15 -11.05
C ARG A 145 -16.81 0.27 -10.57
N ARG A 146 -16.52 1.32 -9.80
CA ARG A 146 -15.47 1.21 -8.78
C ARG A 146 -15.98 0.07 -7.89
N SER A 147 -15.50 -1.15 -8.15
CA SER A 147 -15.76 -2.29 -7.28
C SER A 147 -15.48 -1.85 -5.85
N PHE A 148 -16.15 -2.46 -4.86
CA PHE A 148 -15.72 -2.39 -3.46
C PHE A 148 -14.24 -2.79 -3.38
N GLY A 149 -13.38 -1.80 -3.56
CA GLY A 149 -11.98 -1.94 -3.85
C GLY A 149 -11.32 -1.38 -2.63
N GLY A 150 -10.83 -2.27 -1.78
CA GLY A 150 -10.04 -1.81 -0.65
C GLY A 150 -8.73 -1.21 -1.13
N SER A 151 -8.10 -0.44 -0.24
CA SER A 151 -6.84 0.23 -0.54
C SER A 151 -5.68 -0.78 -0.65
N PRO A 152 -4.68 -0.55 -1.53
CA PRO A 152 -3.42 -1.28 -1.49
C PRO A 152 -2.72 -1.24 -0.13
N SER A 153 -3.04 -0.28 0.75
CA SER A 153 -2.50 -0.19 2.11
C SER A 153 -2.98 -1.33 3.03
N TYR A 154 -4.04 -2.06 2.66
CA TYR A 154 -4.56 -3.21 3.42
C TYR A 154 -5.13 -4.35 2.56
N CYS A 155 -5.03 -4.27 1.22
CA CYS A 155 -5.50 -5.28 0.30
C CYS A 155 -4.49 -5.62 -0.78
N PHE A 156 -4.51 -6.86 -1.24
CA PHE A 156 -3.90 -7.25 -2.52
C PHE A 156 -4.89 -8.06 -3.37
N ALA A 157 -4.70 -8.01 -4.68
CA ALA A 157 -5.47 -8.84 -5.61
C ALA A 157 -4.83 -10.22 -5.79
N THR A 158 -5.62 -11.28 -5.63
CA THR A 158 -5.14 -12.68 -5.71
C THR A 158 -4.51 -12.99 -7.08
N ARG A 159 -5.09 -12.47 -8.17
CA ARG A 159 -4.55 -12.58 -9.54
C ARG A 159 -3.15 -11.97 -9.74
N ASN A 160 -2.70 -11.12 -8.82
CA ASN A 160 -1.41 -10.46 -8.89
C ASN A 160 -0.35 -11.15 -8.01
N VAL A 161 -0.71 -12.20 -7.28
CA VAL A 161 0.22 -12.98 -6.46
C VAL A 161 1.20 -13.72 -7.36
N ARG A 162 2.49 -13.66 -7.00
CA ARG A 162 3.60 -14.27 -7.74
C ARG A 162 4.25 -15.40 -6.96
N ALA A 163 4.44 -15.18 -5.67
CA ALA A 163 5.05 -16.13 -4.76
C ALA A 163 4.50 -15.90 -3.36
N TRP A 164 4.72 -16.88 -2.49
CA TRP A 164 4.42 -16.78 -1.08
C TRP A 164 5.45 -17.58 -0.28
N SER A 165 5.63 -17.22 0.98
CA SER A 165 6.39 -17.98 1.97
C SER A 165 5.69 -17.90 3.31
N SER A 166 5.95 -18.87 4.18
CA SER A 166 5.44 -18.93 5.55
C SER A 166 6.61 -18.74 6.52
N ASP A 167 6.43 -17.92 7.55
CA ASP A 167 7.39 -17.69 8.62
C ASP A 167 6.65 -17.58 9.98
N PRO A 168 7.36 -17.50 11.13
CA PRO A 168 6.71 -17.42 12.44
C PRO A 168 5.79 -16.19 12.63
N GLN A 169 5.92 -15.15 11.82
CA GLN A 169 5.06 -13.96 11.86
C GLN A 169 3.81 -14.10 10.98
N GLY A 170 3.68 -15.18 10.21
CA GLY A 170 2.57 -15.46 9.32
C GLY A 170 3.02 -15.73 7.89
N MET A 171 2.20 -15.38 6.90
CA MET A 171 2.54 -15.58 5.49
C MET A 171 3.05 -14.28 4.87
N LEU A 172 4.11 -14.37 4.09
CA LEU A 172 4.54 -13.30 3.21
C LEU A 172 4.06 -13.60 1.78
N VAL A 173 3.41 -12.63 1.15
CA VAL A 173 2.91 -12.72 -0.21
C VAL A 173 3.64 -11.73 -1.08
N GLU A 174 4.25 -12.20 -2.16
CA GLU A 174 4.83 -11.36 -3.19
C GLU A 174 3.82 -11.10 -4.30
N THR A 175 3.70 -9.85 -4.70
CA THR A 175 2.79 -9.38 -5.75
C THR A 175 3.49 -8.46 -6.74
N ASN A 176 2.82 -8.14 -7.84
CA ASN A 176 3.31 -7.12 -8.77
C ASN A 176 3.11 -5.69 -8.20
N PRO A 177 4.18 -4.93 -7.87
CA PRO A 177 4.05 -3.61 -7.24
C PRO A 177 3.34 -2.58 -8.13
N ARG A 178 3.46 -2.70 -9.46
CA ARG A 178 2.80 -1.79 -10.41
C ARG A 178 1.26 -1.87 -10.35
N ARG A 179 0.71 -2.93 -9.76
CA ARG A 179 -0.73 -3.16 -9.64
C ARG A 179 -1.24 -3.14 -8.20
N ASN A 180 -0.40 -2.81 -7.23
CA ASN A 180 -0.72 -2.79 -5.79
C ASN A 180 -0.07 -1.57 -5.09
N GLY A 181 -0.24 -0.37 -5.64
CA GLY A 181 0.21 0.88 -4.97
C GLY A 181 1.72 0.97 -4.74
N GLY A 182 2.54 0.24 -5.51
CA GLY A 182 3.99 0.17 -5.30
C GLY A 182 4.43 -0.91 -4.31
N HIS A 183 3.51 -1.56 -3.59
CA HIS A 183 3.84 -2.61 -2.63
C HIS A 183 4.13 -3.93 -3.33
N ARG A 184 5.35 -4.44 -3.14
CA ARG A 184 5.76 -5.76 -3.64
C ARG A 184 5.36 -6.87 -2.65
N TYR A 185 5.55 -6.65 -1.36
CA TYR A 185 5.32 -7.67 -0.34
C TYR A 185 4.16 -7.29 0.57
N TYR A 186 3.38 -8.30 0.94
CA TYR A 186 2.30 -8.20 1.91
C TYR A 186 2.52 -9.23 3.00
N ARG A 187 2.42 -8.80 4.25
CA ARG A 187 2.29 -9.69 5.40
C ARG A 187 0.81 -10.03 5.57
N VAL A 188 0.54 -11.32 5.74
CA VAL A 188 -0.79 -11.89 5.97
C VAL A 188 -0.75 -12.58 7.32
N GLU A 189 -1.44 -11.98 8.29
CA GLU A 189 -1.64 -12.60 9.60
C GLU A 189 -2.78 -13.60 9.51
N LEU A 190 -2.53 -14.79 10.04
CA LEU A 190 -3.44 -15.91 9.97
C LEU A 190 -4.06 -16.18 11.33
N GLY A 191 -5.23 -16.82 11.31
CA GLY A 191 -5.84 -17.38 12.52
C GLY A 191 -4.92 -18.34 13.26
N SER A 192 -5.24 -18.61 14.52
CA SER A 192 -4.48 -19.58 15.30
C SER A 192 -4.54 -20.97 14.65
N HIS A 193 -3.38 -21.61 14.51
CA HIS A 193 -3.17 -22.97 13.97
C HIS A 193 -3.20 -23.13 12.44
N CYS A 194 -2.22 -22.52 11.75
CA CYS A 194 -2.03 -22.63 10.29
C CYS A 194 -0.76 -23.37 9.84
N ARG A 195 -0.22 -24.29 10.66
CA ARG A 195 1.02 -25.05 10.36
C ARG A 195 0.94 -25.91 9.08
N GLN A 196 -0.27 -26.20 8.61
CA GLN A 196 -0.49 -26.92 7.35
C GLN A 196 0.05 -26.17 6.12
N LEU A 197 0.21 -24.84 6.20
CA LEU A 197 0.71 -24.04 5.08
C LEU A 197 2.20 -24.28 4.81
N ASP A 198 2.99 -24.61 5.84
CA ASP A 198 4.44 -24.82 5.70
C ASP A 198 4.78 -26.00 4.79
N ARG A 199 3.82 -26.91 4.56
CA ARG A 199 3.98 -28.12 3.76
C ARG A 199 3.08 -28.16 2.53
N ALA A 200 2.34 -27.08 2.26
CA ALA A 200 1.38 -27.05 1.16
C ALA A 200 2.13 -26.77 -0.16
N PRO A 201 2.08 -27.67 -1.16
CA PRO A 201 2.73 -27.43 -2.45
C PRO A 201 2.02 -26.33 -3.25
N GLN A 202 0.71 -26.17 -3.03
CA GLN A 202 -0.11 -25.17 -3.67
C GLN A 202 -1.14 -24.62 -2.69
N LEU A 203 -1.45 -23.34 -2.84
CA LEU A 203 -2.52 -22.67 -2.12
C LEU A 203 -3.36 -21.80 -3.04
N SER A 204 -4.60 -21.56 -2.62
CA SER A 204 -5.52 -20.62 -3.21
C SER A 204 -6.01 -19.62 -2.16
N PHE A 205 -6.15 -18.37 -2.59
CA PHE A 205 -6.72 -17.31 -1.77
C PHE A 205 -8.20 -17.16 -2.09
N HIS A 206 -9.04 -17.21 -1.07
CA HIS A 206 -10.48 -17.03 -1.18
C HIS A 206 -10.89 -15.75 -0.48
N SER A 207 -11.45 -14.82 -1.25
CA SER A 207 -12.01 -13.58 -0.73
C SER A 207 -13.39 -13.84 -0.14
N GLY A 208 -13.62 -13.41 1.10
CA GLY A 208 -14.94 -13.48 1.74
C GLY A 208 -16.00 -12.65 1.01
N LEU A 209 -15.57 -11.60 0.30
CA LEU A 209 -16.42 -10.73 -0.51
C LEU A 209 -16.52 -11.16 -1.98
N GLN A 210 -15.89 -12.28 -2.35
CA GLN A 210 -15.89 -12.84 -3.72
C GLN A 210 -15.50 -11.83 -4.83
N ASN A 211 -14.66 -10.84 -4.49
CA ASN A 211 -14.20 -9.79 -5.42
C ASN A 211 -12.74 -9.98 -5.87
N GLY A 212 -12.10 -11.09 -5.48
CA GLY A 212 -10.71 -11.39 -5.79
C GLY A 212 -9.69 -10.52 -5.05
N LEU A 213 -10.10 -9.79 -4.01
CA LEU A 213 -9.24 -9.04 -3.11
C LEU A 213 -9.19 -9.72 -1.74
N ILE A 214 -7.98 -9.80 -1.19
CA ILE A 214 -7.73 -10.26 0.18
C ILE A 214 -7.34 -9.04 0.99
N CYS A 215 -8.14 -8.74 2.02
CA CYS A 215 -8.11 -7.48 2.74
C CYS A 215 -8.13 -7.66 4.27
N GLY A 216 -8.09 -8.90 4.77
CA GLY A 216 -8.35 -9.19 6.18
C GLY A 216 -9.82 -8.90 6.55
N ASN A 217 -10.73 -9.14 5.61
CA ASN A 217 -12.16 -9.11 5.88
C ASN A 217 -12.62 -10.45 6.47
N PRO A 218 -13.73 -10.46 7.24
CA PRO A 218 -14.38 -11.71 7.61
C PRO A 218 -14.64 -12.58 6.38
N GLY A 219 -14.28 -13.86 6.45
CA GLY A 219 -14.42 -14.82 5.35
C GLY A 219 -13.22 -14.88 4.39
N ASP A 220 -12.28 -13.94 4.46
CA ASP A 220 -11.00 -14.09 3.75
C ASP A 220 -10.24 -15.30 4.34
N ARG A 221 -9.84 -16.23 3.46
CA ARG A 221 -9.18 -17.46 3.86
C ARG A 221 -8.22 -17.98 2.79
N ILE A 222 -7.25 -18.76 3.23
CA ILE A 222 -6.35 -19.55 2.38
C ILE A 222 -6.86 -20.98 2.37
N MET A 223 -6.91 -21.60 1.19
CA MET A 223 -7.17 -23.03 1.04
C MET A 223 -5.92 -23.67 0.45
N THR A 224 -5.48 -24.78 1.01
CA THR A 224 -4.40 -25.58 0.42
C THR A 224 -5.00 -26.52 -0.62
N ALA A 225 -4.40 -26.61 -1.81
CA ALA A 225 -4.82 -27.65 -2.74
C ALA A 225 -4.44 -29.02 -2.16
N GLU A 226 -5.37 -29.97 -2.25
CA GLU A 226 -5.04 -31.38 -2.03
C GLU A 226 -3.99 -31.80 -3.08
N PHE A 227 -3.18 -32.82 -2.79
CA PHE A 227 -2.41 -33.50 -3.81
C PHE A 227 -3.39 -33.93 -4.91
N GLU A 228 -3.23 -33.43 -6.14
CA GLU A 228 -3.93 -34.01 -7.29
C GLU A 228 -3.46 -35.47 -7.41
N THR A 229 -4.30 -36.40 -6.98
CA THR A 229 -4.16 -37.83 -7.30
C THR A 229 -4.52 -38.00 -8.78
N ASP A 230 -3.67 -37.54 -9.69
CA ASP A 230 -3.79 -37.86 -11.12
C ASP A 230 -2.73 -38.88 -11.59
N ASP A 231 -1.97 -39.46 -10.65
CA ASP A 231 -1.26 -40.72 -10.90
C ASP A 231 -2.19 -41.90 -10.60
N LEU A 232 -3.13 -42.15 -11.52
CA LEU A 232 -3.83 -43.43 -11.66
C LEU A 232 -2.89 -44.51 -12.19
N ARG A 233 -1.76 -44.74 -11.50
CA ARG A 233 -0.96 -45.96 -11.64
C ARG A 233 -0.37 -46.38 -10.30
N GLY A 234 -1.23 -47.04 -9.51
CA GLY A 234 -0.86 -48.15 -8.65
C GLY A 234 0.04 -47.81 -7.46
N GLU A 235 -0.56 -47.39 -6.36
CA GLU A 235 -0.50 -48.08 -5.07
C GLU A 235 -1.35 -47.33 -4.05
N SER A 236 -2.07 -48.08 -3.23
CA SER A 236 -3.07 -47.60 -2.27
C SER A 236 -2.47 -46.68 -1.20
N ILE A 237 -2.38 -45.39 -1.47
CA ILE A 237 -2.22 -44.37 -0.42
C ILE A 237 -3.63 -44.06 0.08
N ALA A 238 -3.89 -44.41 1.35
CA ALA A 238 -5.17 -44.16 1.99
C ALA A 238 -5.56 -42.67 1.87
N PRO A 239 -6.83 -42.34 1.59
CA PRO A 239 -7.27 -40.95 1.53
C PRO A 239 -6.95 -40.27 2.88
N LEU A 240 -6.18 -39.18 2.82
CA LEU A 240 -5.86 -38.41 4.02
C LEU A 240 -7.18 -37.95 4.68
N PRO A 241 -7.26 -37.99 6.03
CA PRO A 241 -8.47 -37.58 6.74
C PRO A 241 -8.85 -36.14 6.39
N GLN A 242 -10.15 -35.86 6.26
CA GLN A 242 -10.74 -34.55 5.86
C GLN A 242 -10.23 -33.35 6.68
N TYR A 243 -9.66 -33.59 7.87
CA TYR A 243 -8.98 -32.58 8.69
C TYR A 243 -7.72 -31.97 8.05
N THR A 244 -7.21 -32.56 6.97
CA THR A 244 -6.09 -32.02 6.16
C THR A 244 -6.54 -31.03 5.08
N ARG A 245 -7.86 -30.86 4.86
CA ARG A 245 -8.44 -29.75 4.06
C ARG A 245 -8.37 -28.46 4.88
N GLY A 246 -7.16 -28.00 5.09
CA GLY A 246 -6.86 -26.90 5.98
C GLY A 246 -7.24 -25.56 5.37
N SER A 247 -8.36 -24.98 5.81
CA SER A 247 -8.63 -23.57 5.55
C SER A 247 -8.03 -22.70 6.65
N CYS A 248 -7.25 -21.71 6.27
CA CYS A 248 -6.64 -20.74 7.18
C CYS A 248 -7.35 -19.41 7.08
N THR A 249 -7.98 -18.95 8.16
CA THR A 249 -8.61 -17.63 8.19
C THR A 249 -7.55 -16.53 8.15
N ILE A 250 -7.81 -15.46 7.41
CA ILE A 250 -6.94 -14.31 7.32
C ILE A 250 -7.47 -13.24 8.27
N GLN A 251 -6.63 -12.81 9.21
CA GLN A 251 -6.99 -11.83 10.24
C GLN A 251 -6.60 -10.41 9.84
N ALA A 252 -5.42 -10.23 9.25
CA ALA A 252 -4.92 -8.94 8.83
C ALA A 252 -4.02 -9.08 7.59
N VAL A 253 -3.96 -8.00 6.81
CA VAL A 253 -3.15 -7.88 5.60
C VAL A 253 -2.56 -6.49 5.57
N TYR A 254 -1.25 -6.38 5.37
CA TYR A 254 -0.57 -5.09 5.31
C TYR A 254 0.74 -5.15 4.51
N PRO A 255 1.16 -4.05 3.88
CA PRO A 255 2.45 -3.99 3.18
C PRO A 255 3.64 -4.30 4.09
N ALA A 256 4.61 -5.05 3.55
CA ALA A 256 5.90 -5.34 4.17
C ALA A 256 7.05 -4.73 3.36
N SER A 257 8.10 -4.28 4.04
CA SER A 257 9.24 -3.56 3.47
C SER A 257 10.26 -4.46 2.76
N SER A 258 10.33 -5.75 3.08
CA SER A 258 11.28 -6.69 2.48
C SER A 258 10.71 -8.10 2.36
N GLN A 259 11.40 -8.94 1.58
CA GLN A 259 11.29 -10.40 1.72
C GLN A 259 11.65 -10.77 3.16
N ALA A 260 10.96 -11.77 3.71
CA ALA A 260 11.21 -12.26 5.06
C ALA A 260 12.70 -12.60 5.19
N SER A 261 13.34 -12.11 6.25
CA SER A 261 14.67 -12.56 6.61
C SER A 261 14.55 -14.03 7.03
N ASN A 262 15.16 -14.92 6.24
CA ASN A 262 15.36 -16.33 6.63
C ASN A 262 16.19 -16.42 7.91
#